data_AF-A0A9X7CBX9-F1
#
_entry.id   AF-A0A9X7CBX9-F1
#
_cell.length_a   1.000
_cell.length_b   1.000
_cell.length_c   1.000
_cell.angle_alpha   90.00
_cell.angle_beta   90.00
_cell.angle_gamma   90.00
#
_symmetry.space_group_name_H-M   'P 1'
#
loop_
_entity.id
_entity.type
_entity.pdbx_description
1 polymer ?
#
loop_
_entity_poly.entity_id
_entity_poly.type
_entity_poly.pdbx_seq_one_letter_code
_entity_poly.pdbx_strand_id
1 'polypeptide(L)' 'MALEIGDILYYISIMSHEREYILGDIAQMNISKLATRYPDGFSREASQNRVDVK' A
#
# COMPACT_ATOMS: atom_id res chain seq x y z
N MET A 1 8.89 16.12 10.95
CA MET A 1 8.41 15.60 9.65
C MET A 1 9.19 14.35 9.24
N ALA A 2 10.48 14.43 8.91
CA ALA A 2 11.24 13.25 8.49
C ALA A 2 11.30 12.13 9.56
N LEU A 3 11.44 12.50 10.84
CA LEU A 3 11.39 11.56 11.97
C LEU A 3 10.04 10.85 12.05
N GLU A 4 8.94 11.59 12.06
CA GLU A 4 7.57 11.04 12.07
C GLU A 4 7.29 10.10 10.88
N ILE A 5 7.83 10.40 9.70
CA ILE A 5 7.73 9.51 8.53
C ILE A 5 8.54 8.23 8.75
N GLY A 6 9.70 8.34 9.41
CA GLY A 6 10.50 7.20 9.85
C GLY A 6 9.74 6.32 10.83
N ASP A 7 9.02 6.91 11.78
CA ASP A 7 8.20 6.16 12.74
C ASP A 7 7.05 5.41 12.05
N ILE A 8 6.40 6.03 11.07
CA ILE A 8 5.38 5.35 10.24
C ILE A 8 6.02 4.15 9.50
N LEU A 9 7.20 4.34 8.91
CA LEU A 9 7.89 3.27 8.19
C LEU A 9 8.29 2.13 9.14
N TYR A 10 8.70 2.44 10.36
CA TYR A 10 9.01 1.48 11.42
C TYR A 10 7.79 0.62 11.77
N TYR A 11 6.62 1.24 11.96
CA TYR A 11 5.39 0.50 12.23
C TYR A 11 5.00 -0.42 11.07
N ILE A 12 5.11 0.03 9.82
CA ILE A 12 4.82 -0.82 8.66
C ILE A 12 5.82 -1.99 8.57
N SER A 13 7.10 -1.74 8.85
CA SER A 13 8.14 -2.78 8.86
C SER A 13 7.85 -3.87 9.89
N ILE A 14 7.50 -3.49 11.13
CA ILE A 14 7.09 -4.45 12.17
C ILE A 14 5.88 -5.24 11.72
N MET A 15 4.82 -4.59 11.25
CA MET A 15 3.60 -5.28 10.83
C MET A 15 3.83 -6.22 9.65
N SER A 16 4.74 -5.88 8.74
CA SER A 16 5.12 -6.77 7.64
C SER A 16 5.80 -8.02 8.18
N HIS A 17 6.77 -7.85 9.07
CA HIS A 17 7.51 -8.93 9.71
C HIS A 17 6.59 -9.88 10.51
N GLU A 18 5.66 -9.34 11.31
CA GLU A 18 4.66 -10.12 12.06
C GLU A 18 3.72 -10.94 11.17
N ARG A 19 3.65 -10.62 9.89
CA ARG A 19 2.87 -11.32 8.87
C ARG A 19 3.73 -12.17 7.94
N GLU A 20 5.00 -12.39 8.30
CA GLU A 20 5.98 -13.16 7.53
C GLU A 20 6.26 -12.59 6.13
N TYR A 21 6.09 -11.27 5.97
CA TYR A 21 6.46 -10.53 4.76
C TYR A 21 7.68 -9.64 5.01
N ILE A 22 8.50 -9.44 3.98
CA ILE A 22 9.42 -8.30 3.99
C ILE A 22 8.69 -7.02 3.56
N LEU A 23 9.13 -5.86 4.05
CA LEU A 23 8.52 -4.56 3.72
C LEU A 23 8.39 -4.33 2.21
N GLY A 24 9.37 -4.82 1.44
CA GLY A 24 9.35 -4.76 -0.03
C GLY A 24 8.17 -5.50 -0.65
N ASP A 25 7.78 -6.65 -0.12
CA ASP A 25 6.65 -7.43 -0.63
C ASP A 25 5.33 -6.65 -0.43
N ILE A 26 5.12 -6.11 0.77
CA ILE A 26 3.94 -5.29 1.09
C ILE A 26 3.88 -4.06 0.19
N ALA A 27 5.01 -3.38 -0.04
CA ALA A 27 5.09 -2.24 -0.95
C ALA A 27 4.70 -2.65 -2.39
N GLN A 28 5.24 -3.75 -2.89
CA GLN A 28 4.96 -4.23 -4.23
C GLN A 28 3.50 -4.67 -4.41
N MET A 29 2.94 -5.38 -3.43
CA MET A 29 1.51 -5.74 -3.40
C MET A 29 0.61 -4.50 -3.43
N ASN A 30 0.98 -3.44 -2.70
CA ASN A 30 0.24 -2.20 -2.70
C ASN A 30 0.33 -1.48 -4.06
N ILE A 31 1.49 -1.46 -4.71
CA ILE A 31 1.66 -0.92 -6.07
C ILE A 31 0.77 -1.66 -7.06
N SER A 32 0.82 -2.99 -7.09
CA SER A 32 0.02 -3.81 -8.01
C SER A 32 -1.49 -3.61 -7.79
N LYS A 33 -1.92 -3.55 -6.53
CA LYS A 33 -3.31 -3.24 -6.15
C LYS A 33 -3.74 -1.86 -6.65
N LEU A 34 -2.92 -0.84 -6.46
CA LEU A 34 -3.24 0.52 -6.88
C LEU A 34 -3.20 0.70 -8.41
N ALA A 35 -2.27 0.05 -9.09
CA ALA A 35 -2.22 0.04 -10.56
C ALA A 35 -3.47 -0.61 -11.16
N THR A 36 -3.99 -1.67 -10.52
CA THR A 36 -5.27 -2.29 -10.91
C THR A 36 -6.44 -1.36 -10.66
N ARG A 37 -6.46 -0.65 -9.52
CA ARG A 37 -7.55 0.27 -9.18
C ARG A 37 -7.54 1.54 -10.02
N TYR A 38 -6.36 2.04 -10.39
CA TYR A 38 -6.15 3.36 -10.96
C TYR A 38 -5.28 3.28 -12.24
N PRO A 39 -5.73 2.58 -13.30
CA PRO A 39 -4.96 2.41 -14.54
C PRO A 39 -4.66 3.75 -15.23
N ASP A 40 -5.57 4.71 -15.11
CA ASP A 40 -5.48 6.06 -15.68
C ASP A 40 -5.16 7.13 -14.62
N GLY A 41 -4.63 6.71 -13.47
CA GLY A 41 -4.43 7.56 -12.29
C GLY A 41 -5.66 7.61 -11.37
N PHE A 42 -5.54 8.37 -10.28
CA PHE A 42 -6.58 8.44 -9.25
C PHE A 42 -7.86 9.11 -9.77
N SER A 43 -9.01 8.46 -9.53
CA SER A 43 -10.34 9.06 -9.66
C SER A 43 -11.21 8.71 -8.45
N ARG A 44 -12.17 9.59 -8.15
CA ARG A 44 -13.08 9.38 -7.02
C ARG A 44 -13.96 8.15 -7.26
N GLU A 45 -14.42 8.00 -8.50
CA GLU A 45 -15.24 6.90 -8.97
C GLU A 45 -14.49 5.56 -8.82
N ALA A 46 -13.24 5.47 -9.27
CA ALA A 46 -12.44 4.27 -9.10
C ALA A 46 -12.13 3.96 -7.62
N SER A 47 -11.94 5.00 -6.80
CA SER A 47 -11.75 4.82 -5.35
C SER A 47 -12.98 4.25 -4.66
N GLN A 48 -14.19 4.52 -5.18
CA GLN A 48 -15.44 3.97 -4.66
C GLN A 48 -15.70 2.57 -5.20
N ASN A 49 -15.48 2.34 -6.50
CA ASN A 49 -15.74 1.07 -7.15
C ASN A 49 -14.78 -0.05 -6.72
N ARG A 50 -13.53 0.29 -6.38
CA ARG A 50 -12.52 -0.64 -5.81
C ARG A 50 -12.41 -1.99 -6.54
N VAL A 51 -12.23 -1.93 -7.87
CA VAL A 51 -12.15 -3.11 -8.75
C VAL A 51 -11.02 -4.11 -8.43
N ASP A 52 -10.06 -3.69 -7.61
CA ASP A 52 -8.96 -4.50 -7.09
C ASP A 52 -9.36 -5.45 -5.95
N VAL A 53 -10.52 -5.24 -5.31
CA VAL A 53 -11.02 -6.10 -4.23
C VAL A 53 -11.99 -7.13 -4.82
N LYS A 54 -11.58 -8.40 -4.82
CA LYS A 54 -12.46 -9.54 -5.09
C LYS A 54 -13.08 -10.05 -3.80
#